data_AF-A0A7X9HNI6-F1
#
_entry.id   AF-A0A7X9HNI6-F1
#
_cell.length_a   1.000
_cell.length_b   1.000
_cell.length_c   1.000
_cell.angle_alpha   90.00
_cell.angle_beta   90.00
_cell.angle_gamma   90.00
#
_symmetry.space_group_name_H-M   'P 1'
#
loop_
_entity.id
_entity.type
_entity.pdbx_description
1 polymer ?
#
loop_
_entity_poly.entity_id
_entity_poly.type
_entity_poly.pdbx_seq_one_letter_code
_entity_poly.pdbx_strand_id
1 'polypeptide(L)'
;MKSGAPCLAFFAAALWIAACGSGSAPDAGGDGASEDSGVDAWADADTDAGDAAGPDTKTDAGSDGQVDASPDGQSDASPDGHDGGGDEVLDGGFDGGFDAGPDGGLDAGPDGQDGGGDEFLDGGIDGGFDAGPDGGPDDGGDGAVTTPACQRVCSSPSDCAQGYAPWDADNYACPDGTCVYTGCRSDTECQSVPGMSGYLCRRLADWTIAQCVMACQTAVDCAQSYPPWDADNYACTEGACEYLGCLSDEECQAVPSMESYLCRSLYGSWPFCQPGCATAADCDLGSPAYDADNYACRDGLCVYLGCRSDAECRASITAYPTVCR
;
A
#
# COMPACT_ATOMS: atom_id res chain seq x y z
N MET A 1 7.78 -2.83 -44.36
CA MET A 1 6.54 -2.53 -43.63
C MET A 1 6.23 -3.80 -42.84
N LYS A 2 6.71 -3.92 -41.59
CA LYS A 2 6.10 -3.48 -40.32
C LYS A 2 4.71 -4.10 -40.08
N SER A 3 4.66 -4.98 -39.08
CA SER A 3 3.58 -5.07 -38.10
C SER A 3 4.07 -5.98 -36.95
N GLY A 4 4.79 -5.37 -36.01
CA GLY A 4 5.02 -5.95 -34.68
C GLY A 4 3.85 -5.56 -33.78
N ALA A 5 3.31 -6.52 -33.05
CA ALA A 5 2.23 -6.33 -32.09
C ALA A 5 2.78 -5.69 -30.79
N PRO A 6 2.01 -4.83 -30.10
CA PRO A 6 2.42 -4.27 -28.81
C PRO A 6 2.19 -5.27 -27.66
N CYS A 7 3.19 -5.41 -26.80
CA CYS A 7 3.04 -6.01 -25.47
C CYS A 7 2.23 -5.06 -24.58
N LEU A 8 1.10 -5.51 -24.08
CA LEU A 8 0.40 -4.92 -22.93
C LEU A 8 1.16 -5.31 -21.65
N ALA A 9 1.61 -4.31 -20.90
CA ALA A 9 2.22 -4.46 -19.60
C ALA A 9 1.13 -4.65 -18.54
N PHE A 10 1.10 -5.83 -17.92
CA PHE A 10 0.37 -6.08 -16.67
C PHE A 10 1.20 -5.50 -15.52
N PHE A 11 0.64 -4.54 -14.78
CA PHE A 11 1.23 -4.01 -13.54
C PHE A 11 0.33 -4.36 -12.36
N ALA A 12 0.68 -5.44 -11.66
CA ALA A 12 0.38 -5.71 -10.25
C ALA A 12 1.07 -7.03 -9.84
N ALA A 13 2.39 -7.01 -9.76
CA ALA A 13 3.22 -7.97 -9.02
C ALA A 13 4.66 -7.46 -9.04
N ALA A 14 5.39 -7.64 -7.94
CA ALA A 14 6.79 -7.29 -7.77
C ALA A 14 7.62 -7.50 -9.05
N LEU A 15 8.16 -6.41 -9.60
CA LEU A 15 8.94 -6.41 -10.83
C LEU A 15 10.33 -6.97 -10.57
N TRP A 16 10.50 -8.28 -10.72
CA TRP A 16 11.80 -8.90 -10.98
C TRP A 16 12.12 -8.81 -12.47
N ILE A 17 13.22 -8.13 -12.81
CA ILE A 17 13.79 -8.10 -14.16
C ILE A 17 14.38 -9.49 -14.46
N ALA A 18 13.63 -10.32 -15.20
CA ALA A 18 14.17 -11.52 -15.82
C ALA A 18 14.86 -11.14 -17.14
N ALA A 19 16.19 -11.26 -17.16
CA ALA A 19 16.98 -11.14 -18.37
C ALA A 19 16.59 -12.24 -19.38
N CYS A 20 16.06 -11.84 -20.55
CA CYS A 20 15.88 -12.76 -21.67
C CYS A 20 17.25 -13.17 -22.24
N GLY A 21 17.72 -14.36 -21.85
CA GLY A 21 18.82 -15.06 -22.50
C GLY A 21 18.34 -15.72 -23.80
N SER A 22 18.94 -15.31 -24.92
CA SER A 22 18.73 -15.86 -26.25
C SER A 22 19.20 -17.33 -26.33
N GLY A 23 18.28 -18.27 -26.24
CA GLY A 23 18.57 -19.70 -26.42
C GLY A 23 18.93 -20.02 -27.88
N SER A 24 20.19 -20.38 -28.12
CA SER A 24 20.61 -21.05 -29.35
C SER A 24 20.53 -22.56 -29.13
N ALA A 25 19.77 -23.25 -29.98
CA ALA A 25 19.69 -24.70 -30.02
C ALA A 25 21.03 -25.33 -30.44
N PRO A 26 21.37 -26.52 -29.92
CA PRO A 26 22.29 -27.41 -30.62
C PRO A 26 21.60 -28.68 -31.13
N ASP A 27 22.03 -29.02 -32.35
CA ASP A 27 21.69 -30.18 -33.16
C ASP A 27 22.07 -31.53 -32.53
N ALA A 28 21.43 -32.56 -33.09
CA ALA A 28 21.58 -33.98 -32.80
C ALA A 28 22.96 -34.57 -33.17
N GLY A 29 23.35 -35.62 -32.43
CA GLY A 29 24.22 -36.70 -32.94
C GLY A 29 25.25 -37.22 -31.94
N GLY A 30 25.34 -38.55 -31.79
CA GLY A 30 26.55 -39.22 -31.31
C GLY A 30 26.34 -40.39 -30.35
N ASP A 31 26.35 -41.61 -30.90
CA ASP A 31 26.46 -42.89 -30.20
C ASP A 31 27.86 -43.07 -29.57
N GLY A 32 27.98 -43.78 -28.44
CA GLY A 32 29.28 -44.33 -28.02
C GLY A 32 29.47 -44.68 -26.54
N ALA A 33 29.37 -45.99 -26.25
CA ALA A 33 30.27 -46.81 -25.41
C ALA A 33 30.75 -46.34 -24.01
N SER A 34 30.29 -47.09 -23.01
CA SER A 34 31.02 -47.88 -21.98
C SER A 34 32.44 -47.53 -21.51
N GLU A 35 32.66 -47.90 -20.23
CA GLU A 35 33.92 -48.02 -19.44
C GLU A 35 34.31 -46.75 -18.67
N ASP A 36 34.94 -46.78 -17.51
CA ASP A 36 35.16 -47.70 -16.39
C ASP A 36 35.90 -46.85 -15.32
N SER A 37 35.80 -47.26 -14.06
CA SER A 37 36.75 -47.09 -12.94
C SER A 37 37.57 -45.79 -12.74
N GLY A 38 37.50 -45.29 -11.50
CA GLY A 38 38.72 -45.18 -10.70
C GLY A 38 39.21 -43.79 -10.25
N VAL A 39 39.09 -43.58 -8.94
CA VAL A 39 40.13 -43.15 -7.97
C VAL A 39 40.83 -41.77 -8.06
N ASP A 40 40.78 -41.11 -6.91
CA ASP A 40 41.87 -40.44 -6.16
C ASP A 40 42.58 -39.19 -6.73
N ALA A 41 42.13 -38.01 -6.25
CA ALA A 41 42.81 -37.19 -5.22
C ALA A 41 44.14 -36.41 -5.51
N TRP A 42 44.24 -35.26 -4.79
CA TRP A 42 45.43 -34.48 -4.32
C TRP A 42 45.77 -33.13 -5.00
N ALA A 43 46.06 -32.17 -4.10
CA ALA A 43 47.04 -31.08 -4.17
C ALA A 43 46.60 -29.68 -4.66
N ASP A 44 46.39 -28.79 -3.68
CA ASP A 44 47.18 -27.59 -3.36
C ASP A 44 47.86 -26.81 -4.50
N ALA A 45 47.56 -25.51 -4.55
CA ALA A 45 48.51 -24.47 -4.94
C ALA A 45 48.14 -23.12 -4.28
N ASP A 46 48.83 -22.81 -3.19
CA ASP A 46 49.14 -21.44 -2.76
C ASP A 46 49.94 -20.72 -3.85
N THR A 47 49.69 -19.43 -4.08
CA THR A 47 50.73 -18.45 -4.44
C THR A 47 50.25 -17.03 -4.09
N ASP A 48 50.85 -16.48 -3.03
CA ASP A 48 50.99 -15.05 -2.74
C ASP A 48 51.85 -14.33 -3.79
N ALA A 49 51.58 -13.04 -4.05
CA ALA A 49 52.56 -11.94 -4.03
C ALA A 49 52.02 -10.68 -4.75
N GLY A 50 52.17 -9.51 -4.12
CA GLY A 50 52.19 -8.24 -4.85
C GLY A 50 51.88 -6.95 -4.07
N ASP A 51 52.72 -6.61 -3.08
CA ASP A 51 52.84 -5.26 -2.50
C ASP A 51 53.19 -4.17 -3.54
N ALA A 52 52.74 -2.91 -3.34
CA ALA A 52 53.61 -1.70 -3.32
C ALA A 52 52.85 -0.34 -3.20
N ALA A 53 52.87 0.21 -1.99
CA ALA A 53 53.14 1.59 -1.54
C ALA A 53 53.06 2.85 -2.46
N GLY A 54 52.16 3.78 -2.10
CA GLY A 54 52.39 5.20 -1.68
C GLY A 54 52.70 6.32 -2.71
N PRO A 55 52.81 7.61 -2.30
CA PRO A 55 52.08 8.38 -1.27
C PRO A 55 51.56 9.77 -1.76
N ASP A 56 50.94 10.50 -0.83
CA ASP A 56 50.35 11.85 -0.90
C ASP A 56 51.21 12.98 -1.53
N THR A 57 50.54 13.92 -2.21
CA THR A 57 50.99 15.33 -2.26
C THR A 57 49.83 16.31 -2.11
N LYS A 58 49.92 17.16 -1.08
CA LYS A 58 49.18 18.42 -0.91
C LYS A 58 49.92 19.52 -1.66
N THR A 59 49.22 20.48 -2.28
CA THR A 59 49.64 21.90 -2.33
C THR A 59 48.45 22.82 -2.62
N ASP A 60 48.31 23.86 -1.79
CA ASP A 60 47.38 25.00 -1.86
C ASP A 60 47.76 26.03 -2.97
N ALA A 61 46.81 26.87 -3.42
CA ALA A 61 46.95 28.33 -3.57
C ALA A 61 45.77 29.02 -4.32
N GLY A 62 45.23 30.09 -3.71
CA GLY A 62 44.66 31.32 -4.32
C GLY A 62 43.36 31.21 -5.14
N SER A 63 42.38 32.11 -5.08
CA SER A 63 42.47 33.56 -4.94
C SER A 63 41.16 34.21 -4.45
N ASP A 64 41.36 35.16 -3.56
CA ASP A 64 40.71 36.45 -3.34
C ASP A 64 39.97 37.12 -4.52
N GLY A 65 38.77 37.63 -4.22
CA GLY A 65 37.99 38.54 -5.09
C GLY A 65 36.91 39.28 -4.30
N GLN A 66 37.26 40.45 -3.77
CA GLN A 66 36.36 41.46 -3.22
C GLN A 66 35.33 41.94 -4.26
N VAL A 67 34.10 42.24 -3.84
CA VAL A 67 33.34 43.41 -4.33
C VAL A 67 32.39 43.93 -3.25
N ASP A 68 32.78 45.08 -2.71
CA ASP A 68 32.06 46.32 -2.45
C ASP A 68 30.68 46.37 -1.77
N ALA A 69 30.65 47.28 -0.79
CA ALA A 69 29.53 47.72 0.00
C ALA A 69 28.79 48.93 -0.62
N SER A 70 27.46 48.98 -0.36
CA SER A 70 26.59 50.18 -0.17
C SER A 70 26.23 51.03 -1.40
N PRO A 71 25.12 51.83 -1.41
CA PRO A 71 24.42 52.39 -0.24
C PRO A 71 22.88 52.43 -0.23
N ASP A 72 22.40 52.84 0.95
CA ASP A 72 21.11 53.38 1.38
C ASP A 72 20.17 53.98 0.32
N GLY A 73 18.88 53.67 0.49
CA GLY A 73 17.76 54.36 -0.13
C GLY A 73 16.60 54.50 0.85
N GLN A 74 16.62 55.57 1.64
CA GLN A 74 15.47 56.09 2.37
C GLN A 74 14.41 56.62 1.39
N SER A 75 13.13 56.38 1.68
CA SER A 75 12.08 57.36 1.41
C SER A 75 10.93 57.18 2.39
N ASP A 76 10.81 58.17 3.26
CA ASP A 76 9.71 58.44 4.19
C ASP A 76 8.47 59.03 3.48
N ALA A 77 7.34 58.98 4.21
CA ALA A 77 6.12 59.81 4.09
C ALA A 77 5.15 59.46 2.95
N SER A 78 3.82 59.45 3.11
CA SER A 78 2.89 59.78 4.21
C SER A 78 1.49 59.21 3.89
N PRO A 79 0.51 59.28 4.83
CA PRO A 79 -0.82 58.67 4.75
C PRO A 79 -1.88 59.64 4.18
N ASP A 80 -3.04 59.10 3.75
CA ASP A 80 -4.39 59.73 3.71
C ASP A 80 -5.34 58.61 3.18
N GLY A 81 -6.31 58.08 3.92
CA GLY A 81 -7.46 58.76 4.51
C GLY A 81 -8.64 58.70 3.51
N HIS A 82 -9.54 57.72 3.63
CA HIS A 82 -10.87 57.75 3.00
C HIS A 82 -11.92 57.18 3.97
N ASP A 83 -12.60 58.12 4.62
CA ASP A 83 -13.92 57.96 5.22
C ASP A 83 -15.01 58.14 4.15
N GLY A 84 -16.12 57.43 4.31
CA GLY A 84 -17.37 57.58 3.56
C GLY A 84 -18.00 56.20 3.35
N GLY A 85 -19.03 55.76 4.07
CA GLY A 85 -20.25 56.48 4.45
C GLY A 85 -21.37 55.96 3.54
N GLY A 86 -22.31 55.19 4.12
CA GLY A 86 -23.45 54.63 3.39
C GLY A 86 -24.26 53.64 4.23
N ASP A 87 -25.08 54.17 5.12
CA ASP A 87 -26.21 53.48 5.76
C ASP A 87 -27.27 53.14 4.70
N GLU A 88 -27.79 51.90 4.69
CA GLU A 88 -29.22 51.62 4.44
C GLU A 88 -29.67 50.38 5.23
N VAL A 89 -30.32 50.68 6.35
CA VAL A 89 -31.52 50.07 6.94
C VAL A 89 -32.08 48.82 6.24
N LEU A 90 -32.18 47.70 6.98
CA LEU A 90 -33.31 46.78 6.88
C LEU A 90 -33.54 46.06 8.23
N ASP A 91 -34.61 46.49 8.89
CA ASP A 91 -35.21 45.91 10.09
C ASP A 91 -35.99 44.62 9.77
N GLY A 92 -36.04 43.72 10.76
CA GLY A 92 -36.95 42.57 10.86
C GLY A 92 -36.23 41.36 11.46
N GLY A 93 -36.25 41.08 12.77
CA GLY A 93 -37.31 41.29 13.73
C GLY A 93 -38.25 40.09 13.77
N PHE A 94 -37.87 39.02 14.49
CA PHE A 94 -38.82 38.04 15.01
C PHE A 94 -38.33 37.53 16.38
N ASP A 95 -38.93 38.11 17.41
CA ASP A 95 -38.98 37.60 18.76
C ASP A 95 -40.21 36.68 18.92
N GLY A 96 -40.06 35.62 19.70
CA GLY A 96 -41.11 34.74 20.18
C GLY A 96 -40.47 33.43 20.65
N GLY A 97 -40.09 33.23 21.92
CA GLY A 97 -40.74 33.68 23.14
C GLY A 97 -41.71 32.59 23.61
N PHE A 98 -41.22 31.62 24.37
CA PHE A 98 -42.04 30.85 25.31
C PHE A 98 -41.18 30.48 26.53
N ASP A 99 -41.61 31.02 27.67
CA ASP A 99 -41.07 30.80 29.01
C ASP A 99 -42.23 30.38 29.94
N ALA A 100 -41.93 29.55 30.93
CA ALA A 100 -42.73 29.07 32.08
C ALA A 100 -44.01 28.22 31.78
N GLY A 101 -44.28 27.09 32.45
CA GLY A 101 -43.96 26.68 33.82
C GLY A 101 -44.46 25.23 34.14
N PRO A 102 -44.68 24.84 35.41
CA PRO A 102 -43.89 23.78 36.05
C PRO A 102 -44.68 22.57 36.62
N ASP A 103 -43.90 21.65 37.23
CA ASP A 103 -44.21 20.71 38.33
C ASP A 103 -44.56 19.23 38.05
N GLY A 104 -43.75 18.36 38.68
CA GLY A 104 -43.94 16.92 38.90
C GLY A 104 -42.65 16.16 38.55
N GLY A 105 -41.70 15.87 39.44
CA GLY A 105 -41.83 15.36 40.80
C GLY A 105 -41.35 13.90 40.83
N LEU A 106 -40.07 13.72 41.19
CA LEU A 106 -39.40 12.55 41.80
C LEU A 106 -39.72 11.14 41.26
N ASP A 107 -38.70 10.41 40.77
CA ASP A 107 -38.12 9.34 41.60
C ASP A 107 -36.73 8.90 41.13
N ALA A 108 -35.92 8.49 42.10
CA ALA A 108 -34.51 8.14 41.96
C ALA A 108 -34.30 6.70 41.46
N GLY A 109 -33.33 6.51 40.58
CA GLY A 109 -32.71 5.23 40.26
C GLY A 109 -31.29 5.49 39.73
N PRO A 110 -30.23 4.87 40.29
CA PRO A 110 -28.87 5.05 39.79
C PRO A 110 -28.50 3.87 38.90
N ASP A 111 -28.73 3.96 37.60
CA ASP A 111 -28.24 2.94 36.65
C ASP A 111 -27.72 3.61 35.37
N GLY A 112 -26.49 3.26 34.99
CA GLY A 112 -25.95 3.39 33.63
C GLY A 112 -25.47 4.78 33.20
N GLN A 113 -24.21 5.11 33.50
CA GLN A 113 -23.46 6.02 32.64
C GLN A 113 -23.18 5.29 31.32
N ASP A 114 -24.08 5.42 30.35
CA ASP A 114 -23.76 5.13 28.96
C ASP A 114 -23.09 6.38 28.40
N GLY A 115 -21.76 6.42 28.54
CA GLY A 115 -20.94 7.30 27.73
C GLY A 115 -21.08 6.88 26.28
N GLY A 116 -21.83 7.65 25.50
CA GLY A 116 -21.75 7.62 24.04
C GLY A 116 -20.34 8.01 23.65
N GLY A 117 -19.47 7.00 23.52
CA GLY A 117 -18.24 7.06 22.76
C GLY A 117 -18.55 6.42 21.41
N ASP A 118 -18.62 7.27 20.40
CA ASP A 118 -18.71 6.93 18.99
C ASP A 118 -17.44 6.16 18.61
N GLU A 119 -17.49 4.84 18.70
CA GLU A 119 -16.44 3.94 18.22
C GLU A 119 -16.59 3.81 16.70
N PHE A 120 -15.73 4.54 15.98
CA PHE A 120 -15.54 4.44 14.53
C PHE A 120 -14.87 3.10 14.19
N LEU A 121 -15.51 2.33 13.31
CA LEU A 121 -14.98 1.09 12.73
C LEU A 121 -14.18 1.44 11.46
N ASP A 122 -12.86 1.59 11.61
CA ASP A 122 -11.92 1.73 10.49
C ASP A 122 -11.07 0.45 10.40
N GLY A 123 -11.48 -0.47 9.51
CA GLY A 123 -10.69 -1.64 9.14
C GLY A 123 -9.92 -1.37 7.85
N GLY A 124 -8.64 -1.07 7.95
CA GLY A 124 -7.75 -0.84 6.81
C GLY A 124 -7.50 -2.13 6.01
N ILE A 125 -7.81 -2.12 4.72
CA ILE A 125 -7.43 -3.19 3.78
C ILE A 125 -6.09 -2.82 3.16
N ASP A 126 -5.02 -3.42 3.68
CA ASP A 126 -3.77 -3.60 2.94
C ASP A 126 -3.19 -4.96 3.33
N GLY A 127 -3.08 -5.88 2.36
CA GLY A 127 -2.45 -7.18 2.54
C GLY A 127 -3.39 -8.40 2.58
N GLY A 128 -4.22 -8.57 1.56
CA GLY A 128 -5.08 -9.76 1.42
C GLY A 128 -6.41 -9.59 2.15
N PHE A 129 -7.49 -10.06 1.53
CA PHE A 129 -8.82 -10.09 2.14
C PHE A 129 -8.80 -11.10 3.30
N ASP A 130 -8.33 -10.68 4.47
CA ASP A 130 -8.26 -11.52 5.67
C ASP A 130 -9.52 -11.33 6.52
N ALA A 131 -10.58 -12.01 6.09
CA ALA A 131 -11.73 -12.27 6.95
C ALA A 131 -11.29 -13.26 8.04
N GLY A 132 -10.93 -12.74 9.21
CA GLY A 132 -10.80 -13.56 10.42
C GLY A 132 -12.15 -14.21 10.78
N PRO A 133 -12.17 -15.42 11.36
CA PRO A 133 -13.41 -16.08 11.75
C PRO A 133 -13.93 -15.53 13.08
N ASP A 134 -14.95 -14.67 13.03
CA ASP A 134 -15.77 -14.38 14.21
C ASP A 134 -16.75 -15.54 14.44
N GLY A 135 -16.21 -16.60 15.05
CA GLY A 135 -16.97 -17.74 15.54
C GLY A 135 -17.68 -17.40 16.85
N GLY A 136 -18.82 -16.72 16.77
CA GLY A 136 -19.78 -16.56 17.87
C GLY A 136 -21.22 -16.64 17.35
N PRO A 137 -22.09 -17.52 17.87
CA PRO A 137 -23.51 -17.46 17.55
C PRO A 137 -24.15 -16.46 18.51
N ASP A 138 -24.39 -15.23 18.07
CA ASP A 138 -25.36 -14.35 18.74
C ASP A 138 -26.05 -13.42 17.74
N ASP A 139 -27.37 -13.37 17.92
CA ASP A 139 -28.36 -12.73 17.08
C ASP A 139 -28.31 -11.20 17.15
N GLY A 140 -28.09 -10.55 16.01
CA GLY A 140 -28.63 -9.22 15.71
C GLY A 140 -27.72 -8.02 15.95
N GLY A 141 -27.37 -7.33 14.86
CA GLY A 141 -26.87 -5.94 14.89
C GLY A 141 -25.73 -5.73 13.90
N ASP A 142 -26.06 -5.22 12.71
CA ASP A 142 -25.12 -4.59 11.76
C ASP A 142 -23.93 -5.44 11.31
N GLY A 143 -24.22 -6.62 10.75
CA GLY A 143 -23.22 -7.43 10.07
C GLY A 143 -22.57 -6.62 8.94
N ALA A 144 -21.30 -6.28 9.09
CA ALA A 144 -20.48 -5.73 8.03
C ALA A 144 -20.67 -6.59 6.78
N VAL A 145 -21.16 -5.98 5.70
CA VAL A 145 -21.35 -6.70 4.43
C VAL A 145 -19.96 -7.11 3.95
N THR A 146 -19.57 -8.36 4.21
CA THR A 146 -18.34 -8.93 3.67
C THR A 146 -18.50 -9.02 2.16
N THR A 147 -17.72 -8.23 1.42
CA THR A 147 -17.69 -8.30 -0.04
C THR A 147 -16.94 -9.58 -0.41
N PRO A 148 -17.60 -10.58 -1.04
CA PRO A 148 -16.96 -11.87 -1.28
C PRO A 148 -15.78 -11.71 -2.23
N ALA A 149 -14.65 -12.32 -1.92
CA ALA A 149 -13.44 -12.26 -2.73
C ALA A 149 -12.97 -13.67 -3.13
N CYS A 150 -12.10 -13.73 -4.13
CA CYS A 150 -11.49 -14.98 -4.52
C CYS A 150 -10.41 -15.38 -3.53
N GLN A 151 -10.72 -16.36 -2.69
CA GLN A 151 -9.84 -16.88 -1.64
C GLN A 151 -9.13 -18.14 -2.10
N ARG A 152 -7.85 -18.29 -1.74
CA ARG A 152 -7.09 -19.52 -1.98
C ARG A 152 -7.59 -20.62 -1.06
N VAL A 153 -7.85 -21.80 -1.63
CA VAL A 153 -8.29 -22.98 -0.86
C VAL A 153 -7.09 -23.63 -0.18
N CYS A 154 -7.30 -24.10 1.05
CA CYS A 154 -6.34 -24.89 1.80
C CYS A 154 -7.00 -26.04 2.54
N SER A 155 -6.20 -27.05 2.85
CA SER A 155 -6.49 -28.10 3.84
C SER A 155 -5.62 -27.95 5.08
N SER A 156 -4.49 -27.26 4.96
CA SER A 156 -3.57 -26.89 6.02
C SER A 156 -2.85 -25.59 5.68
N PRO A 157 -2.25 -24.88 6.65
CA PRO A 157 -1.46 -23.68 6.39
C PRO A 157 -0.33 -23.87 5.36
N SER A 158 0.22 -25.07 5.26
CA SER A 158 1.25 -25.39 4.26
C SER A 158 0.77 -25.24 2.82
N ASP A 159 -0.53 -25.38 2.56
CA ASP A 159 -1.11 -25.18 1.23
C ASP A 159 -1.12 -23.70 0.81
N CYS A 160 -0.92 -22.78 1.76
CA CYS A 160 -0.88 -21.33 1.56
C CYS A 160 0.55 -20.79 1.37
N ALA A 161 1.54 -21.55 1.86
CA ALA A 161 2.94 -21.16 1.83
C ALA A 161 3.46 -20.91 0.41
N GLN A 162 4.39 -19.95 0.30
CA GLN A 162 5.13 -19.61 -0.92
C GLN A 162 6.61 -20.03 -0.85
N GLY A 163 7.04 -20.61 0.27
CA GLY A 163 8.36 -21.23 0.42
C GLY A 163 9.46 -20.33 0.98
N TYR A 164 9.11 -19.15 1.49
CA TYR A 164 10.01 -18.21 2.13
C TYR A 164 9.26 -17.44 3.22
N ALA A 165 9.89 -17.26 4.37
CA ALA A 165 9.47 -16.31 5.40
C ALA A 165 9.35 -14.91 4.77
N PRO A 166 8.32 -14.07 5.04
CA PRO A 166 7.17 -14.20 5.95
C PRO A 166 5.91 -14.86 5.34
N TRP A 167 6.05 -15.63 4.26
CA TRP A 167 4.94 -16.30 3.58
C TRP A 167 5.11 -17.82 3.59
N ASP A 168 5.68 -18.38 4.65
CA ASP A 168 5.75 -19.83 4.85
C ASP A 168 4.55 -20.32 5.68
N ALA A 169 4.51 -21.62 5.99
CA ALA A 169 3.31 -22.26 6.54
C ALA A 169 2.90 -21.69 7.91
N ASP A 170 3.84 -21.21 8.71
CA ASP A 170 3.51 -20.72 10.05
C ASP A 170 3.00 -19.27 10.06
N ASN A 171 3.05 -18.56 8.93
CA ASN A 171 2.37 -17.28 8.78
C ASN A 171 0.92 -17.37 8.28
N TYR A 172 0.38 -18.59 8.09
CA TYR A 172 -1.00 -18.76 7.66
C TYR A 172 -1.84 -19.57 8.65
N ALA A 173 -3.12 -19.29 8.64
CA ALA A 173 -4.18 -20.15 9.15
C ALA A 173 -5.00 -20.71 7.98
N CYS A 174 -5.75 -21.78 8.24
CA CYS A 174 -6.67 -22.38 7.27
C CYS A 174 -8.07 -22.57 7.88
N PRO A 175 -8.71 -21.50 8.38
CA PRO A 175 -10.09 -21.60 8.83
C PRO A 175 -11.01 -21.87 7.63
N ASP A 176 -11.98 -22.76 7.81
CA ASP A 176 -13.03 -23.06 6.83
C ASP A 176 -12.55 -23.39 5.41
N GLY A 177 -11.31 -23.88 5.30
CA GLY A 177 -10.69 -24.28 4.03
C GLY A 177 -10.17 -23.13 3.18
N THR A 178 -9.98 -21.93 3.74
CA THR A 178 -9.41 -20.76 3.06
C THR A 178 -8.13 -20.27 3.72
N CYS A 179 -7.14 -19.86 2.91
CA CYS A 179 -5.89 -19.32 3.40
C CYS A 179 -6.09 -17.94 4.04
N VAL A 180 -5.69 -17.81 5.30
CA VAL A 180 -5.77 -16.56 6.07
C VAL A 180 -4.37 -16.18 6.53
N TYR A 181 -3.89 -14.98 6.19
CA TYR A 181 -2.54 -14.54 6.49
C TYR A 181 -2.44 -13.95 7.91
N THR A 182 -1.79 -14.65 8.83
CA THR A 182 -1.74 -14.24 10.24
C THR A 182 -0.69 -13.17 10.58
N GLY A 183 0.05 -12.69 9.57
CA GLY A 183 1.12 -11.72 9.75
C GLY A 183 2.51 -12.32 9.97
N CYS A 184 3.51 -11.45 9.93
CA CYS A 184 4.90 -11.80 10.27
C CYS A 184 5.07 -12.03 11.78
N ARG A 185 6.13 -12.72 12.18
CA ARG A 185 6.44 -13.07 13.58
C ARG A 185 7.70 -12.43 14.12
N SER A 186 8.62 -11.99 13.26
CA SER A 186 9.85 -11.32 13.70
C SER A 186 10.51 -10.46 12.62
N ASP A 187 11.37 -9.52 13.04
CA ASP A 187 12.19 -8.72 12.12
C ASP A 187 13.13 -9.63 11.30
N THR A 188 13.70 -10.68 11.91
CA THR A 188 14.56 -11.66 11.25
C THR A 188 13.86 -12.35 10.08
N GLU A 189 12.57 -12.66 10.24
CA GLU A 189 11.75 -13.30 9.22
C GLU A 189 11.57 -12.36 8.02
N CYS A 190 11.18 -11.11 8.25
CA CYS A 190 11.08 -10.10 7.20
C CYS A 190 12.42 -9.89 6.48
N GLN A 191 13.51 -9.84 7.23
CA GLN A 191 14.86 -9.61 6.71
C GLN A 191 15.46 -10.81 5.97
N SER A 192 14.84 -11.99 6.08
CA SER A 192 15.29 -13.20 5.39
C SER A 192 14.95 -13.19 3.89
N VAL A 193 13.99 -12.36 3.46
CA VAL A 193 13.62 -12.23 2.05
C VAL A 193 14.72 -11.49 1.30
N PRO A 194 15.21 -12.02 0.16
CA PRO A 194 16.17 -11.31 -0.68
C PRO A 194 15.66 -9.92 -1.09
N GLY A 195 16.37 -8.87 -0.68
CA GLY A 195 16.00 -7.48 -0.94
C GLY A 195 15.23 -6.77 0.19
N MET A 196 14.87 -7.48 1.27
CA MET A 196 14.12 -6.91 2.39
C MET A 196 14.94 -6.76 3.69
N SER A 197 16.28 -6.63 3.59
CA SER A 197 17.13 -6.49 4.78
C SER A 197 16.85 -5.24 5.63
N GLY A 198 16.13 -4.26 5.08
CA GLY A 198 15.69 -3.05 5.78
C GLY A 198 14.24 -3.12 6.28
N TYR A 199 13.62 -4.29 6.39
CA TYR A 199 12.22 -4.42 6.83
C TYR A 199 12.13 -4.87 8.29
N LEU A 200 11.01 -4.50 8.94
CA LEU A 200 10.65 -4.81 10.31
C LEU A 200 9.28 -5.48 10.33
N CYS A 201 9.07 -6.37 11.30
CA CYS A 201 7.76 -6.94 11.54
C CYS A 201 6.96 -6.06 12.52
N ARG A 202 5.99 -5.29 12.01
CA ARG A 202 5.22 -4.34 12.84
C ARG A 202 3.74 -4.43 12.51
N ARG A 203 2.92 -4.21 13.53
CA ARG A 203 1.49 -3.97 13.41
C ARG A 203 1.29 -2.45 13.48
N LEU A 204 0.91 -1.84 12.38
CA LEU A 204 0.57 -0.40 12.34
C LEU A 204 -0.82 -0.17 12.94
N ALA A 205 -1.16 1.08 13.27
CA ALA A 205 -2.31 1.41 14.12
C ALA A 205 -3.64 0.81 13.63
N ASP A 206 -3.87 0.79 12.32
CA ASP A 206 -5.14 0.31 11.74
C ASP A 206 -5.06 -1.12 11.19
N TRP A 207 -3.95 -1.82 11.45
CA TRP A 207 -3.75 -3.18 10.96
C TRP A 207 -4.06 -4.20 12.05
N THR A 208 -4.83 -5.22 11.70
CA THR A 208 -5.16 -6.32 12.60
C THR A 208 -3.97 -7.30 12.76
N ILE A 209 -3.11 -7.38 11.75
CA ILE A 209 -1.95 -8.27 11.70
C ILE A 209 -0.65 -7.49 11.54
N ALA A 210 0.47 -8.07 12.01
CA ALA A 210 1.78 -7.50 11.76
C ALA A 210 2.21 -7.83 10.32
N GLN A 211 2.80 -6.88 9.60
CA GLN A 211 3.38 -7.14 8.29
C GLN A 211 4.83 -6.67 8.24
N CYS A 212 5.53 -7.13 7.20
CA CYS A 212 6.87 -6.66 6.92
C CYS A 212 6.80 -5.27 6.30
N VAL A 213 7.15 -4.26 7.09
CA VAL A 213 7.16 -2.85 6.73
C VAL A 213 8.59 -2.33 6.64
N MET A 214 8.85 -1.36 5.76
CA MET A 214 10.18 -0.78 5.61
C MET A 214 10.58 -0.02 6.89
N ALA A 215 11.82 -0.18 7.34
CA ALA A 215 12.38 0.57 8.46
C ALA A 215 12.69 2.01 8.03
N CYS A 216 12.56 2.96 8.95
CA CYS A 216 12.86 4.36 8.69
C CYS A 216 13.42 5.07 9.91
N GLN A 217 14.03 6.23 9.67
CA GLN A 217 14.31 7.26 10.66
C GLN A 217 13.44 8.50 10.41
N THR A 218 13.09 8.74 9.16
CA THR A 218 12.26 9.84 8.68
C THR A 218 11.36 9.36 7.54
N ALA A 219 10.31 10.13 7.20
CA ALA A 219 9.43 9.81 6.07
C ALA A 219 10.17 9.73 4.72
N VAL A 220 11.30 10.43 4.58
CA VAL A 220 12.13 10.39 3.36
C VAL A 220 12.73 9.00 3.13
N ASP A 221 12.96 8.21 4.18
CA ASP A 221 13.49 6.84 4.04
C ASP A 221 12.44 5.88 3.43
N CYS A 222 11.15 6.24 3.54
CA CYS A 222 10.01 5.49 3.01
C CYS A 222 9.67 5.87 1.57
N ALA A 223 10.10 7.07 1.18
CA ALA A 223 9.72 7.71 -0.05
C ALA A 223 10.45 7.11 -1.25
N GLN A 224 9.69 6.91 -2.32
CA GLN A 224 10.18 6.89 -3.68
C GLN A 224 10.31 8.33 -4.22
N SER A 225 10.90 8.47 -5.40
CA SER A 225 11.16 9.77 -6.02
C SER A 225 10.00 10.31 -6.86
N TYR A 226 8.81 9.73 -6.74
CA TYR A 226 7.64 10.14 -7.52
C TYR A 226 6.32 9.91 -6.73
N PRO A 227 5.32 10.79 -6.89
CA PRO A 227 4.02 10.62 -6.27
C PRO A 227 3.25 9.40 -6.79
N PRO A 228 2.28 8.85 -6.03
CA PRO A 228 1.90 9.19 -4.64
C PRO A 228 2.79 8.48 -3.60
N TRP A 229 4.05 8.22 -3.93
CA TRP A 229 4.97 7.50 -3.05
C TRP A 229 6.13 8.38 -2.59
N ASP A 230 6.00 9.70 -2.59
CA ASP A 230 7.00 10.61 -2.06
C ASP A 230 6.82 10.89 -0.56
N ALA A 231 7.71 11.70 0.02
CA ALA A 231 7.91 11.77 1.46
C ALA A 231 6.73 12.35 2.26
N ASP A 232 5.85 13.09 1.61
CA ASP A 232 4.62 13.65 2.19
C ASP A 232 3.47 12.63 2.26
N ASN A 233 3.56 11.48 1.59
CA ASN A 233 2.63 10.37 1.74
C ASN A 233 3.02 9.39 2.85
N TYR A 234 4.08 9.66 3.61
CA TYR A 234 4.57 8.74 4.63
C TYR A 234 4.80 9.43 5.98
N ALA A 235 4.62 8.65 7.05
CA ALA A 235 5.15 8.92 8.38
C ALA A 235 6.17 7.85 8.75
N CYS A 236 7.15 8.24 9.57
CA CYS A 236 8.03 7.27 10.22
C CYS A 236 7.59 7.09 11.67
N THR A 237 6.78 6.06 11.90
CA THR A 237 6.15 5.78 13.20
C THR A 237 6.84 4.58 13.84
N GLU A 238 7.42 4.77 15.02
CA GLU A 238 8.17 3.71 15.75
C GLU A 238 9.27 3.03 14.92
N GLY A 239 9.88 3.78 13.99
CA GLY A 239 10.92 3.28 13.10
C GLY A 239 10.39 2.47 11.91
N ALA A 240 9.09 2.48 11.65
CA ALA A 240 8.45 1.85 10.51
C ALA A 240 7.75 2.86 9.61
N CYS A 241 7.83 2.61 8.29
CA CYS A 241 7.15 3.39 7.27
C CYS A 241 5.65 3.13 7.32
N GLU A 242 4.90 4.17 7.64
CA GLU A 242 3.44 4.20 7.65
C GLU A 242 2.98 5.04 6.46
N TYR A 243 2.20 4.46 5.57
CA TYR A 243 1.64 5.16 4.43
C TYR A 243 0.39 5.94 4.88
N LEU A 244 0.41 7.26 4.67
CA LEU A 244 -0.66 8.18 5.06
C LEU A 244 -1.75 8.32 3.99
N GLY A 245 -1.50 7.77 2.81
CA GLY A 245 -2.39 7.92 1.67
C GLY A 245 -1.97 9.01 0.69
N CYS A 246 -2.70 9.06 -0.42
CA CYS A 246 -2.59 10.14 -1.39
C CYS A 246 -3.19 11.45 -0.83
N LEU A 247 -2.73 12.58 -1.35
CA LEU A 247 -3.11 13.92 -0.95
C LEU A 247 -4.11 14.57 -1.90
N SER A 248 -4.13 14.18 -3.18
CA SER A 248 -5.00 14.78 -4.21
C SER A 248 -5.19 13.92 -5.45
N ASP A 249 -6.20 14.23 -6.27
CA ASP A 249 -6.39 13.59 -7.58
C ASP A 249 -5.20 13.89 -8.50
N GLU A 250 -4.68 15.12 -8.46
CA GLU A 250 -3.53 15.56 -9.26
C GLU A 250 -2.27 14.74 -8.95
N GLU A 251 -2.08 14.36 -7.69
CA GLU A 251 -0.97 13.52 -7.26
C GLU A 251 -1.07 12.11 -7.84
N CYS A 252 -2.25 11.50 -7.78
CA CYS A 252 -2.50 10.20 -8.41
C CYS A 252 -2.29 10.27 -9.93
N GLN A 253 -2.77 11.34 -10.56
CA GLN A 253 -2.72 11.53 -12.01
C GLN A 253 -1.33 11.95 -12.52
N ALA A 254 -0.40 12.29 -11.63
CA ALA A 254 0.99 12.58 -12.00
C ALA A 254 1.73 11.31 -12.48
N VAL A 255 1.24 10.12 -12.15
CA VAL A 255 1.78 8.85 -12.65
C VAL A 255 1.25 8.61 -14.07
N PRO A 256 2.11 8.45 -15.10
CA PRO A 256 1.67 8.36 -16.50
C PRO A 256 0.69 7.23 -16.84
N SER A 257 0.59 6.20 -15.99
CA SER A 257 -0.36 5.09 -16.15
C SER A 257 -1.64 5.24 -15.32
N MET A 258 -1.78 6.34 -14.59
CA MET A 258 -2.89 6.59 -13.64
C MET A 258 -3.62 7.89 -13.94
N GLU A 259 -3.64 8.34 -15.20
CA GLU A 259 -4.27 9.59 -15.62
C GLU A 259 -5.77 9.68 -15.28
N SER A 260 -6.45 8.54 -15.07
CA SER A 260 -7.86 8.48 -14.66
C SER A 260 -8.06 8.18 -13.18
N TYR A 261 -6.99 8.10 -12.39
CA TYR A 261 -7.10 7.72 -10.98
C TYR A 261 -7.53 8.90 -10.11
N LEU A 262 -8.20 8.58 -9.00
CA LEU A 262 -8.71 9.53 -8.03
C LEU A 262 -8.19 9.16 -6.64
N CYS A 263 -7.88 10.17 -5.84
CA CYS A 263 -7.43 10.01 -4.47
C CYS A 263 -8.61 9.95 -3.51
N ARG A 264 -9.01 8.75 -3.08
CA ARG A 264 -10.21 8.56 -2.28
C ARG A 264 -10.01 7.47 -1.22
N SER A 265 -10.65 7.67 -0.07
CA SER A 265 -10.83 6.63 0.95
C SER A 265 -11.94 5.68 0.50
N LEU A 266 -11.68 4.38 0.54
CA LEU A 266 -12.72 3.37 0.46
C LEU A 266 -12.93 2.78 1.85
N TYR A 267 -14.18 2.74 2.31
CA TYR A 267 -14.57 2.08 3.56
C TYR A 267 -13.86 2.62 4.82
N GLY A 268 -13.56 3.93 4.89
CA GLY A 268 -12.94 4.55 6.07
C GLY A 268 -11.42 4.38 6.15
N SER A 269 -10.80 3.68 5.19
CA SER A 269 -9.34 3.54 5.13
C SER A 269 -8.64 4.84 4.70
N TRP A 270 -7.31 4.88 4.81
CA TRP A 270 -6.48 5.94 4.25
C TRP A 270 -6.79 6.17 2.77
N PRO A 271 -6.78 7.42 2.29
CA PRO A 271 -7.04 7.67 0.87
C PRO A 271 -5.95 7.03 0.01
N PHE A 272 -6.34 6.29 -1.03
CA PHE A 272 -5.38 5.75 -1.99
C PHE A 272 -5.83 6.02 -3.43
N CYS A 273 -4.89 5.94 -4.36
CA CYS A 273 -5.17 6.17 -5.77
C CYS A 273 -5.99 5.01 -6.33
N GLN A 274 -7.26 5.28 -6.62
CA GLN A 274 -8.22 4.35 -7.19
C GLN A 274 -8.39 4.57 -8.68
N PRO A 275 -8.64 3.52 -9.48
CA PRO A 275 -9.13 3.71 -10.84
C PRO A 275 -10.48 4.44 -10.84
N GLY A 276 -10.53 5.57 -11.55
CA GLY A 276 -11.77 6.30 -11.79
C GLY A 276 -12.60 5.66 -12.91
N CYS A 277 -13.90 5.93 -12.90
CA CYS A 277 -14.85 5.38 -13.88
C CYS A 277 -15.96 6.37 -14.22
N ALA A 278 -16.57 6.18 -15.39
CA ALA A 278 -17.87 6.73 -15.74
C ALA A 278 -18.96 5.65 -15.66
N THR A 279 -18.59 4.39 -15.92
CA THR A 279 -19.45 3.21 -15.90
C THR A 279 -18.69 2.01 -15.33
N ALA A 280 -19.40 0.96 -14.94
CA ALA A 280 -18.76 -0.28 -14.48
C ALA A 280 -17.87 -0.95 -15.54
N ALA A 281 -18.11 -0.67 -16.83
CA ALA A 281 -17.28 -1.17 -17.92
C ALA A 281 -15.85 -0.61 -17.90
N ASP A 282 -15.64 0.58 -17.31
CA ASP A 282 -14.31 1.18 -17.16
C ASP A 282 -13.47 0.46 -16.09
N CYS A 283 -14.11 -0.38 -15.27
CA CYS A 283 -13.49 -1.13 -14.18
C CYS A 283 -13.10 -2.57 -14.57
N ASP A 284 -13.27 -2.94 -15.84
CA ASP A 284 -12.98 -4.28 -16.33
C ASP A 284 -11.46 -4.52 -16.42
N LEU A 285 -10.95 -5.40 -15.58
CA LEU A 285 -9.54 -5.82 -15.56
C LEU A 285 -9.25 -7.02 -16.46
N GLY A 286 -10.24 -7.49 -17.23
CA GLY A 286 -10.10 -8.49 -18.28
C GLY A 286 -10.11 -9.94 -17.79
N SER A 287 -10.58 -10.20 -16.57
CA SER A 287 -10.72 -11.57 -16.05
C SER A 287 -12.07 -11.78 -15.39
N PRO A 288 -12.65 -12.99 -15.41
CA PRO A 288 -14.03 -13.21 -14.99
C PRO A 288 -14.41 -12.71 -13.59
N ALA A 289 -13.46 -12.70 -12.63
CA ALA A 289 -13.70 -12.28 -11.25
C ALA A 289 -13.43 -10.80 -10.99
N TYR A 290 -12.94 -10.12 -12.03
CA TYR A 290 -12.56 -8.72 -12.03
C TYR A 290 -13.01 -8.08 -13.34
N ASP A 291 -14.18 -8.47 -13.86
CA ASP A 291 -14.77 -7.86 -15.05
C ASP A 291 -15.85 -6.85 -14.68
N ALA A 292 -16.40 -6.16 -15.68
CA ALA A 292 -17.39 -5.09 -15.48
C ALA A 292 -18.58 -5.47 -14.59
N ASP A 293 -18.93 -6.74 -14.51
CA ASP A 293 -20.08 -7.20 -13.72
C ASP A 293 -19.75 -7.31 -12.22
N ASN A 294 -18.47 -7.42 -11.87
CA ASN A 294 -18.01 -7.43 -10.48
C ASN A 294 -17.81 -6.04 -9.89
N TYR A 295 -18.07 -4.98 -10.65
CA TYR A 295 -17.87 -3.60 -10.18
C TYR A 295 -19.15 -2.76 -10.30
N ALA A 296 -19.25 -1.76 -9.45
CA ALA A 296 -20.12 -0.62 -9.64
C ALA A 296 -19.27 0.64 -9.78
N CYS A 297 -19.66 1.53 -10.70
CA CYS A 297 -19.12 2.88 -10.71
C CYS A 297 -19.93 3.76 -9.76
N ARG A 298 -19.34 4.14 -8.62
CA ARG A 298 -19.99 4.97 -7.59
C ARG A 298 -19.14 6.19 -7.33
N ASP A 299 -19.73 7.37 -7.48
CA ASP A 299 -19.05 8.66 -7.29
C ASP A 299 -17.73 8.79 -8.09
N GLY A 300 -17.73 8.19 -9.29
CA GLY A 300 -16.56 8.17 -10.18
C GLY A 300 -15.50 7.13 -9.81
N LEU A 301 -15.75 6.22 -8.87
CA LEU A 301 -14.83 5.18 -8.42
C LEU A 301 -15.31 3.77 -8.78
N CYS A 302 -14.35 2.92 -9.16
CA CYS A 302 -14.58 1.48 -9.29
C CYS A 302 -14.71 0.81 -7.92
N VAL A 303 -15.93 0.49 -7.51
CA VAL A 303 -16.22 -0.24 -6.27
C VAL A 303 -16.43 -1.72 -6.58
N TYR A 304 -15.54 -2.56 -6.08
CA TYR A 304 -15.68 -4.01 -6.21
C TYR A 304 -16.89 -4.50 -5.41
N LEU A 305 -17.78 -5.23 -6.08
CA LEU A 305 -19.00 -5.82 -5.52
C LEU A 305 -18.78 -7.27 -5.07
N GLY A 306 -17.61 -7.83 -5.37
CA GLY A 306 -17.26 -9.19 -5.04
C GLY A 306 -17.33 -10.15 -6.22
N CYS A 307 -16.72 -11.31 -6.04
CA CYS A 307 -16.88 -12.44 -6.95
C CYS A 307 -18.31 -12.98 -6.90
N ARG A 308 -18.78 -13.61 -7.97
CA ARG A 308 -20.16 -14.17 -8.03
C ARG A 308 -20.18 -15.69 -7.94
N SER A 309 -19.04 -16.36 -8.18
CA SER A 309 -18.95 -17.82 -8.08
C SER A 309 -17.53 -18.37 -7.94
N ASP A 310 -17.42 -19.60 -7.42
CA ASP A 310 -16.15 -20.36 -7.44
C ASP A 310 -15.63 -20.64 -8.86
N ALA A 311 -16.52 -20.69 -9.87
CA ALA A 311 -16.11 -20.93 -11.26
C ALA A 311 -15.35 -19.72 -11.82
N GLU A 312 -15.81 -18.54 -11.48
CA GLU A 312 -15.25 -17.25 -11.86
C GLU A 312 -13.87 -17.02 -11.21
N CYS A 313 -13.74 -17.33 -9.91
CA CYS A 313 -12.46 -17.31 -9.22
C CYS A 313 -11.44 -18.27 -9.84
N ARG A 314 -11.84 -19.51 -10.13
CA ARG A 314 -10.96 -20.50 -10.76
C ARG A 314 -10.57 -20.15 -12.19
N ALA A 315 -11.42 -19.44 -12.91
CA ALA A 315 -11.13 -18.97 -14.26
C ALA A 315 -10.19 -17.76 -14.26
N SER A 316 -10.22 -16.95 -13.20
CA SER A 316 -9.39 -15.74 -13.07
C SER A 316 -8.02 -16.04 -12.47
N ILE A 317 -7.94 -16.99 -11.53
CA ILE A 317 -6.72 -17.35 -10.82
C ILE A 317 -6.43 -18.82 -11.06
N THR A 318 -5.54 -19.11 -12.01
CA THR A 318 -5.22 -20.49 -12.43
C THR A 318 -3.99 -21.07 -11.73
N ALA A 319 -3.25 -20.26 -10.96
CA ALA A 319 -2.02 -20.67 -10.30
C ALA A 319 -2.26 -21.62 -9.11
N TYR A 320 -3.45 -21.56 -8.50
CA TYR A 320 -3.85 -22.37 -7.36
C TYR A 320 -5.39 -22.46 -7.26
N PRO A 321 -5.95 -23.45 -6.54
CA PRO A 321 -7.39 -23.55 -6.35
C PRO A 321 -7.94 -22.36 -5.56
N THR A 322 -9.05 -21.80 -6.03
CA THR A 322 -9.74 -20.66 -5.41
C THR A 322 -11.24 -20.88 -5.28
N VAL A 323 -11.87 -20.21 -4.31
CA VAL A 323 -13.32 -20.18 -4.05
C VAL A 323 -13.76 -18.74 -3.83
N CYS A 324 -15.05 -18.47 -4.02
CA CYS A 324 -15.66 -17.18 -3.76
C CYS A 324 -16.25 -17.16 -2.34
N ARG A 325 -15.67 -16.34 -1.46
CA ARG A 325 -16.01 -16.26 -0.03
C ARG A 325 -15.95 -14.84 0.48
#